data_AF-A0A496L626-F1
#
_entry.id   AF-A0A496L626-F1
#
_cell.length_a   1.000
_cell.length_b   1.000
_cell.length_c   1.000
_cell.angle_alpha   90.00
_cell.angle_beta   90.00
_cell.angle_gamma   90.00
#
_symmetry.space_group_name_H-M   'P 1'
#
loop_
_entity.id
_entity.type
_entity.pdbx_description
1 polymer ?
#
loop_
_entity_poly.entity_id
_entity_poly.type
_entity_poly.pdbx_seq_one_letter_code
_entity_poly.pdbx_strand_id
1 'polypeptide(L)' 'MSVFAKRYNFATLKNQKSNTVKNICSDMDLKTFSEQEAKKVTLDYFCGDELATQVWINKYALKD' A
#
# COMPACT_ATOMS: atom_id res chain seq x y z
N MET A 1 -28.03 -28.10 43.98
CA MET A 1 -28.12 -28.08 42.51
C MET A 1 -27.11 -27.06 41.99
N SER A 2 -25.94 -27.53 41.59
CA SER A 2 -24.94 -26.73 40.88
C SER A 2 -25.33 -26.70 39.40
N VAL A 3 -25.57 -25.53 38.80
CA VAL A 3 -25.38 -25.27 37.35
C VAL A 3 -25.20 -23.75 37.15
N PHE A 4 -24.05 -23.21 37.54
CA PHE A 4 -22.95 -22.92 36.61
C PHE A 4 -23.21 -21.72 35.68
N ALA A 5 -23.48 -20.55 36.27
CA ALA A 5 -23.15 -19.29 35.61
C ALA A 5 -21.61 -19.19 35.60
N LYS A 6 -20.98 -19.76 34.57
CA LYS A 6 -19.64 -19.36 34.14
C LYS A 6 -19.74 -17.89 33.72
N ARG A 7 -19.65 -16.99 34.70
CA ARG A 7 -19.29 -15.60 34.48
C ARG A 7 -17.87 -15.67 33.94
N TYR A 8 -17.74 -15.82 32.63
CA TYR A 8 -16.46 -15.79 31.94
C TYR A 8 -15.78 -14.49 32.36
N ASN A 9 -14.72 -14.63 33.13
CA ASN A 9 -13.91 -13.55 33.63
C ASN A 9 -13.18 -12.97 32.41
N PHE A 10 -13.73 -11.89 31.85
CA PHE A 10 -13.22 -11.23 30.64
C PHE A 10 -12.00 -10.34 30.96
N ALA A 11 -11.18 -10.74 31.94
CA ALA A 11 -10.01 -10.03 32.39
C ALA A 11 -8.84 -11.02 32.41
N THR A 12 -8.02 -10.95 31.35
CA THR A 12 -6.54 -11.10 31.32
C THR A 12 -6.07 -11.69 29.98
N LEU A 13 -6.38 -11.01 28.88
CA LEU A 13 -5.60 -11.12 27.65
C LEU A 13 -5.12 -9.73 27.22
N LYS A 14 -4.47 -9.03 28.14
CA LYS A 14 -3.48 -8.00 27.80
C LYS A 14 -2.11 -8.65 28.00
N ASN A 15 -1.15 -8.29 27.14
CA ASN A 15 0.26 -8.73 27.17
C ASN A 15 0.42 -10.14 26.56
N GLN A 16 0.75 -10.33 25.29
CA GLN A 16 1.87 -9.76 24.55
C GLN A 16 1.52 -9.77 23.05
N LYS A 17 1.17 -8.63 22.45
CA LYS A 17 1.54 -8.43 21.04
C LYS A 17 2.67 -7.42 21.08
N SER A 18 3.86 -7.99 20.92
CA SER A 18 5.12 -7.31 20.66
C SER A 18 4.90 -5.98 19.92
N ASN A 19 5.62 -4.96 20.35
CA ASN A 19 5.79 -3.67 19.67
C ASN A 19 6.48 -3.85 18.31
N THR A 20 5.87 -4.63 17.41
CA THR A 20 6.31 -4.94 16.04
C THR A 20 5.20 -4.68 15.05
N VAL A 21 4.38 -3.66 15.29
CA VAL A 21 3.80 -2.88 14.19
C VAL A 21 4.81 -1.75 13.93
N LYS A 22 5.98 -2.12 13.40
CA LYS A 22 6.91 -1.14 12.85
C LYS A 22 6.23 -0.57 11.62
N ASN A 23 5.91 0.72 11.67
CA ASN A 23 5.41 1.59 10.60
C ASN A 23 5.30 0.91 9.22
N ILE A 24 4.11 0.43 8.88
CA ILE A 24 3.73 0.43 7.47
C ILE A 24 3.34 1.88 7.21
N CYS A 25 3.93 2.51 6.20
CA CYS A 25 3.75 3.91 5.82
C CYS A 25 4.69 4.89 6.54
N SER A 26 5.92 4.94 6.06
CA SER A 26 6.72 6.17 5.98
C SER A 26 7.91 5.88 5.08
N ASP A 27 8.10 6.71 4.07
CA ASP A 27 9.09 6.63 2.98
C ASP A 27 8.78 5.65 1.84
N MET A 28 7.70 5.92 1.10
CA MET A 28 7.91 5.90 -0.36
C MET A 28 8.61 7.21 -0.67
N ASP A 29 9.94 7.18 -0.75
CA ASP A 29 10.71 8.20 -1.46
C ASP A 29 9.93 8.53 -2.73
N LEU A 30 9.36 9.73 -2.81
CA LEU A 30 8.73 10.22 -4.03
C LEU A 30 9.86 10.40 -5.05
N LYS A 31 10.23 9.31 -5.70
CA LYS A 31 11.21 9.32 -6.78
C LYS A 31 10.57 10.02 -7.96
N THR A 32 10.97 11.28 -8.12
CA THR A 32 10.67 12.04 -9.32
C THR A 32 11.49 11.45 -10.45
N PHE A 33 10.84 10.69 -11.31
CA PHE A 33 11.43 10.22 -12.56
C PHE A 33 11.24 11.27 -13.64
N SER A 34 12.18 11.32 -14.58
CA SER A 34 12.04 12.16 -15.76
C SER A 34 10.90 11.66 -16.65
N GLU A 35 10.24 12.57 -17.38
CA GLU A 35 9.12 12.21 -18.28
C GLU A 35 9.52 11.12 -19.29
N GLN A 36 10.76 11.19 -19.80
CA GLN A 36 11.28 10.24 -20.77
C GLN A 36 11.40 8.82 -20.20
N GLU A 37 11.81 8.70 -18.93
CA GLU A 37 11.93 7.42 -18.24
C GLU A 37 10.56 6.83 -17.94
N ALA A 38 9.64 7.66 -17.42
CA ALA A 38 8.25 7.26 -17.21
C ALA A 38 7.61 6.79 -18.52
N LYS A 39 7.87 7.48 -19.63
CA LYS A 39 7.38 7.09 -20.96
C LYS A 39 7.92 5.75 -21.42
N LYS A 40 9.22 5.51 -21.26
CA LYS A 40 9.86 4.26 -21.69
C LYS A 40 9.32 3.06 -20.91
N VAL A 41 9.21 3.17 -19.58
CA VAL A 41 8.68 2.09 -18.72
C VAL A 41 7.21 1.84 -19.00
N THR A 42 6.43 2.90 -19.22
CA THR A 42 5.01 2.79 -19.57
C THR A 42 4.82 2.13 -20.94
N LEU A 43 5.67 2.46 -21.92
CA LEU A 43 5.65 1.83 -23.24
C LEU A 43 5.98 0.34 -23.20
N ASP A 44 6.96 -0.04 -22.38
CA ASP A 44 7.29 -1.45 -22.14
C ASP A 44 6.13 -2.20 -21.45
N TYR A 45 5.49 -1.56 -20.47
CA TYR A 45 4.31 -2.09 -19.76
C TYR A 45 3.11 -2.32 -20.69
N PHE A 46 2.90 -1.42 -21.66
CA PHE A 46 1.85 -1.53 -22.67
C PHE A 46 2.28 -2.28 -23.94
N CYS A 47 3.38 -3.02 -23.91
CA CYS A 47 3.86 -3.82 -25.04
C CYS A 47 4.05 -3.01 -26.35
N GLY A 48 4.44 -1.74 -26.24
CA GLY A 48 4.63 -0.86 -27.38
C GLY A 48 3.39 -0.08 -27.85
N ASP A 49 2.26 -0.13 -27.12
CA ASP A 49 1.10 0.72 -27.43
C ASP A 49 1.39 2.18 -27.05
N GLU A 50 1.75 2.98 -28.05
CA GLU A 50 2.08 4.39 -27.89
C GLU A 50 0.87 5.23 -27.43
N LEU A 51 -0.34 4.88 -27.88
CA LEU A 51 -1.55 5.64 -27.57
C LEU A 51 -1.94 5.45 -26.10
N ALA A 52 -1.96 4.20 -25.62
CA ALA A 52 -2.24 3.89 -24.22
C ALA A 52 -1.20 4.54 -23.29
N THR A 53 0.07 4.51 -23.70
CA THR A 53 1.19 5.14 -23.00
C THR A 53 1.00 6.64 -22.83
N GLN A 54 0.66 7.36 -23.90
CA GLN A 54 0.44 8.81 -23.86
C GLN A 54 -0.74 9.20 -22.96
N VAL A 55 -1.86 8.49 -23.04
CA VAL A 55 -3.04 8.75 -22.19
C VAL A 55 -2.70 8.55 -20.71
N TRP A 56 -1.87 7.54 -20.39
CA TRP A 56 -1.44 7.26 -19.02
C TRP A 56 -0.52 8.34 -18.46
N ILE A 57 0.51 8.74 -19.22
CA ILE A 57 1.47 9.79 -18.83
C ILE A 57 0.76 11.13 -18.61
N ASN A 58 -0.15 11.51 -19.51
CA ASN A 58 -0.91 12.75 -19.40
C ASN A 58 -1.84 12.78 -18.16
N LYS A 59 -2.29 11.62 -17.69
CA LYS A 59 -3.22 11.51 -16.55
C LYS A 59 -2.49 11.46 -15.20
N TYR A 60 -1.29 10.89 -15.15
CA TYR A 60 -0.62 10.54 -13.88
C TYR A 60 0.83 11.01 -13.74
N ALA A 61 1.55 11.30 -14.83
CA ALA A 61 2.96 11.70 -14.77
C ALA A 61 3.18 13.21 -15.01
N LEU A 62 2.38 13.83 -15.88
CA LEU A 62 2.43 15.27 -16.19
C LEU A 62 1.37 16.07 -15.43
N LYS A 63 1.20 15.78 -14.14
CA LYS A 63 0.39 16.62 -13.26
C LYS A 63 1.30 17.56 -12.49
N ASP A 64 1.37 18.81 -12.94
CA ASP A 64 1.50 19.93 -12.01
C ASP A 64 0.40 19.87 -10.93
#